data_AF-A0A0F9T463-F1
#
_entry.id   AF-A0A0F9T463-F1
#
_cell.length_a   1.000
_cell.length_b   1.000
_cell.length_c   1.000
_cell.angle_alpha   90.00
_cell.angle_beta   90.00
_cell.angle_gamma   90.00
#
_symmetry.space_group_name_H-M   'P 1'
#
loop_
_entity.id
_entity.type
_entity.pdbx_description
1 polymer ?
#
loop_
_entity_poly.entity_id
_entity_poly.type
_entity_poly.pdbx_seq_one_letter_code
_entity_poly.pdbx_strand_id
1 'polypeptide(L)'
;MIFLNFKNANEVFKFRIDRKNKKLEVACRKTNYRFQPMPWRYLFDKGKEEEQEKITNPLDDETFKLTVIEQMKGLGYIKYGV
;
A
#
# COMPACT_ATOMS: atom_id res chain seq x y z
N MET A 1 -7.87 -8.29 -5.56
CA MET A 1 -7.50 -7.93 -4.17
C MET A 1 -6.01 -8.18 -4.02
N ILE A 2 -5.26 -7.16 -3.62
CA ILE A 2 -3.79 -7.20 -3.50
C ILE A 2 -3.42 -7.23 -2.01
N PHE A 3 -2.56 -8.17 -1.63
CA PHE A 3 -2.01 -8.30 -0.28
C PHE A 3 -0.51 -8.03 -0.31
N LEU A 4 -0.04 -7.16 0.57
CA LEU A 4 1.39 -6.83 0.67
C LEU A 4 1.81 -6.74 2.12
N ASN A 5 2.95 -7.35 2.43
CA ASN A 5 3.55 -7.31 3.76
C ASN A 5 4.97 -6.75 3.63
N PHE A 6 5.29 -5.78 4.46
CA PHE A 6 6.52 -5.00 4.47
C PHE A 6 7.09 -4.95 5.87
N LYS A 7 8.41 -5.04 6.00
CA LYS A 7 9.10 -4.89 7.28
C LYS A 7 10.32 -4.00 7.14
N ASN A 8 10.64 -3.26 8.19
CA ASN A 8 11.96 -2.67 8.38
C ASN A 8 12.49 -3.08 9.77
N ALA A 9 13.56 -2.47 10.25
CA ALA A 9 14.15 -2.81 11.54
C ALA A 9 13.20 -2.62 12.75
N ASN A 10 12.21 -1.75 12.63
CA ASN A 10 11.39 -1.27 13.75
C ASN A 10 9.90 -1.60 13.63
N GLU A 11 9.42 -2.00 12.44
CA GLU A 11 8.00 -2.04 12.16
C GLU A 11 7.63 -3.08 11.10
N VAL A 12 6.40 -3.57 11.21
CA VAL A 12 5.73 -4.41 10.21
C VAL A 12 4.50 -3.67 9.70
N PHE A 13 4.40 -3.55 8.38
CA PHE A 13 3.23 -3.03 7.68
C PHE A 13 2.59 -4.12 6.83
N LYS A 14 1.27 -4.24 6.89
CA LYS A 14 0.50 -5.07 5.98
C LYS A 14 -0.56 -4.22 5.30
N PHE A 15 -0.76 -4.42 4.01
CA PHE A 15 -1.76 -3.75 3.19
C PHE A 15 -2.72 -4.77 2.59
N ARG A 16 -4.00 -4.40 2.58
CA ARG A 16 -5.03 -4.99 1.71
C ARG A 16 -5.57 -3.89 0.81
N ILE A 17 -5.44 -4.10 -0.50
CA ILE A 17 -5.77 -3.09 -1.50
C ILE A 17 -6.77 -3.68 -2.48
N ASP A 18 -7.96 -3.09 -2.53
CA ASP A 18 -8.99 -3.35 -3.53
C ASP A 18 -9.11 -2.13 -4.45
N ARG A 19 -8.46 -2.20 -5.61
CA ARG A 19 -8.44 -1.09 -6.57
C ARG A 19 -9.81 -0.83 -7.18
N LYS A 20 -10.57 -1.88 -7.51
CA LYS A 20 -11.89 -1.77 -8.14
C LYS A 20 -12.88 -1.05 -7.23
N ASN A 21 -12.85 -1.37 -5.94
CA ASN A 21 -13.74 -0.79 -4.95
C ASN A 21 -13.12 0.38 -4.17
N LYS A 22 -11.89 0.79 -4.52
CA LYS A 22 -11.11 1.82 -3.80
C LYS A 22 -11.06 1.59 -2.29
N LYS A 23 -10.83 0.35 -1.86
CA LYS A 23 -10.68 0.01 -0.43
C LYS A 23 -9.21 -0.19 -0.09
N LEU A 24 -8.80 0.42 1.01
CA LEU A 24 -7.47 0.28 1.59
C LEU A 24 -7.64 -0.14 3.04
N GLU A 25 -6.97 -1.22 3.45
CA GLU A 25 -6.83 -1.58 4.86
C GLU A 25 -5.34 -1.70 5.20
N VAL A 26 -4.97 -1.17 6.37
CA VAL A 26 -3.58 -1.18 6.85
C VAL A 26 -3.52 -1.86 8.20
N ALA A 27 -2.50 -2.69 8.41
CA ALA A 27 -2.15 -3.23 9.71
C ALA A 27 -0.70 -2.90 10.06
N CYS A 28 -0.49 -2.22 11.18
CA CYS A 28 0.82 -1.87 11.73
C CYS A 28 0.73 -1.68 13.25
N ARG A 29 1.84 -1.31 13.91
CA ARG A 29 1.83 -1.02 15.35
C ARG A 29 0.72 -0.07 15.79
N LYS A 30 0.43 0.98 15.03
CA LYS A 30 -0.64 1.96 15.36
C LYS A 30 -2.04 1.35 15.37
N THR A 31 -2.26 0.25 14.66
CA THR A 31 -3.54 -0.46 14.60
C THR A 31 -3.52 -1.74 15.44
N ASN A 32 -2.53 -1.90 16.35
CA ASN A 32 -2.28 -3.13 17.09
C ASN A 32 -2.15 -4.36 16.17
N TYR A 33 -1.56 -4.16 14.99
CA TYR A 33 -1.38 -5.18 13.94
C TYR A 33 -2.69 -5.81 13.43
N ARG A 34 -3.83 -5.15 13.62
CA ARG A 34 -5.12 -5.52 13.03
C ARG A 34 -5.36 -4.67 11.79
N PHE A 35 -5.99 -5.26 10.76
CA PHE A 35 -6.41 -4.49 9.60
C PHE A 35 -7.49 -3.50 10.00
N GLN A 36 -7.22 -2.22 9.72
CA GLN A 36 -8.17 -1.15 9.89
C GLN A 36 -8.39 -0.47 8.54
N PRO A 37 -9.64 -0.13 8.18
CA PRO A 37 -9.92 0.59 6.96
C PRO A 37 -9.28 1.98 7.01
N MET A 38 -8.64 2.37 5.91
CA MET A 38 -8.02 3.68 5.73
C MET A 38 -8.61 4.35 4.49
N PRO A 39 -8.69 5.69 4.46
CA PRO A 39 -9.10 6.40 3.25
C PRO A 39 -8.23 6.02 2.05
N TRP A 40 -8.83 5.69 0.91
CA TRP A 40 -8.13 5.28 -0.32
C TRP A 40 -6.95 6.19 -0.69
N ARG A 41 -7.17 7.51 -0.58
CA ARG A 41 -6.17 8.54 -0.90
C ARG A 41 -4.87 8.42 -0.10
N TYR A 42 -4.85 7.72 1.05
CA TYR A 42 -3.66 7.53 1.87
C TYR A 42 -2.67 6.52 1.27
N LEU A 43 -3.05 5.84 0.18
CA LEU A 43 -2.14 5.05 -0.63
C LEU A 43 -1.16 5.93 -1.43
N PHE A 44 -1.48 7.22 -1.59
CA PHE A 44 -0.76 8.17 -2.42
C PHE A 44 -0.09 9.25 -1.56
N ASP A 45 0.89 9.93 -2.15
CA ASP A 45 1.60 11.03 -1.50
C ASP A 45 0.69 12.24 -1.32
N LYS A 46 0.76 12.86 -0.14
CA LYS A 46 -0.03 14.05 0.20
C LYS A 46 0.26 15.20 -0.77
N GLY A 47 -0.78 15.73 -1.41
CA GLY A 47 -0.70 16.78 -2.43
C GLY A 47 -0.48 16.27 -3.85
N LYS A 48 -0.36 14.96 -4.06
CA LYS A 48 -0.21 14.31 -5.38
C LYS A 48 -1.24 13.20 -5.61
N GLU A 49 -2.27 13.11 -4.77
CA GLU A 49 -3.18 11.96 -4.73
C GLU A 49 -3.92 11.78 -6.06
N GLU A 50 -4.47 12.85 -6.63
CA GLU A 50 -5.19 12.77 -7.91
C GLU A 50 -4.29 12.42 -9.08
N GLU A 51 -3.06 12.95 -9.11
CA GLU A 51 -2.09 12.68 -10.16
C GLU A 51 -1.63 11.22 -10.12
N GLN A 52 -1.25 10.74 -8.94
CA GLN A 52 -0.82 9.36 -8.74
C GLN A 52 -1.98 8.38 -8.98
N GLU A 53 -3.20 8.72 -8.60
CA GLU A 53 -4.37 7.90 -8.91
C GLU A 53 -4.60 7.82 -10.43
N LYS A 54 -4.53 8.94 -11.16
CA LYS A 54 -4.66 8.95 -12.63
C LYS A 54 -3.58 8.10 -13.32
N ILE A 55 -2.33 8.17 -12.85
CA ILE A 55 -1.20 7.39 -13.39
C ILE A 55 -1.36 5.91 -13.09
N THR A 56 -1.80 5.56 -11.88
CA THR A 56 -1.85 4.17 -11.43
C THR A 56 -3.16 3.44 -11.78
N ASN A 57 -4.25 4.16 -12.07
CA ASN A 57 -5.54 3.59 -12.46
C ASN A 57 -5.49 2.69 -13.71
N PRO A 58 -4.80 3.04 -14.82
CA PRO A 58 -4.73 2.19 -16.01
C PRO A 58 -3.82 0.96 -15.87
N LEU A 59 -3.02 0.86 -14.80
CA LEU A 59 -2.12 -0.27 -14.59
C LEU A 59 -2.92 -1.55 -14.32
N ASP A 60 -2.41 -2.70 -14.74
CA ASP A 60 -2.91 -3.98 -14.23
C ASP A 60 -2.50 -4.19 -12.75
N ASP A 61 -3.09 -5.19 -12.10
CA ASP A 61 -2.86 -5.44 -10.68
C ASP A 61 -1.41 -5.86 -10.36
N GLU A 62 -0.70 -6.48 -11.31
CA GLU A 62 0.67 -6.93 -11.11
C GLU A 62 1.65 -5.76 -11.19
N THR A 63 1.51 -4.91 -12.21
CA THR A 63 2.28 -3.69 -12.41
C THR A 63 2.04 -2.72 -11.26
N PHE A 64 0.78 -2.51 -10.87
CA PHE A 64 0.44 -1.70 -9.70
C PHE A 64 1.11 -2.21 -8.43
N LYS A 65 1.05 -3.53 -8.21
CA LYS A 65 1.67 -4.19 -7.05
C LYS A 65 3.18 -3.94 -7.03
N LEU A 66 3.85 -4.03 -8.17
CA LEU A 66 5.28 -3.74 -8.27
C LEU A 66 5.59 -2.28 -7.95
N THR A 67 4.79 -1.32 -8.43
CA THR A 67 4.94 0.10 -8.11
C THR A 67 4.89 0.36 -6.60
N VAL A 68 3.90 -0.22 -5.90
CA VAL A 68 3.79 -0.07 -4.43
C VAL A 68 5.00 -0.68 -3.72
N ILE A 69 5.51 -1.83 -4.20
CA ILE A 69 6.69 -2.48 -3.62
C ILE A 69 7.93 -1.60 -3.77
N GLU A 70 8.17 -1.05 -4.96
CA GLU A 70 9.34 -0.19 -5.22
C GLU A 70 9.28 1.11 -4.41
N GLN A 71 8.10 1.72 -4.27
CA GLN A 71 7.93 2.88 -3.39
C GLN A 71 8.24 2.55 -1.93
N MET A 72 7.71 1.45 -1.40
CA MET A 72 7.99 1.02 -0.03
C MET A 72 9.46 0.68 0.21
N LYS A 73 10.16 0.13 -0.80
CA LYS A 73 11.63 -0.04 -0.76
C LYS A 73 12.36 1.28 -0.66
N GLY A 74 11.95 2.29 -1.43
CA GLY A 74 12.49 3.65 -1.33
C GLY A 74 12.33 4.26 0.06
N LEU A 75 11.30 3.86 0.81
CA LEU A 75 11.06 4.24 2.21
C LEU A 75 11.81 3.36 3.24
N GLY A 76 12.67 2.44 2.79
CA GLY A 76 13.46 1.57 3.66
C GLY A 76 12.72 0.33 4.16
N TYR A 77 11.58 -0.03 3.56
CA TYR A 77 10.88 -1.27 3.88
C TYR A 77 11.18 -2.38 2.86
N ILE A 78 11.24 -3.62 3.34
CA ILE A 78 11.47 -4.80 2.50
C ILE A 78 10.20 -5.62 2.49
N LYS A 79 9.71 -5.96 1.29
CA LYS A 79 8.61 -6.91 1.14
C LYS A 79 9.04 -8.28 1.67
N TYR A 80 8.18 -8.92 2.46
CA TYR A 80 8.45 -10.26 2.98
C TYR A 80 7.17 -11.08 3.05
N GLY A 81 7.30 -12.41 2.96
CA GLY A 81 6.14 -13.29 2.87
C GLY A 81 5.44 -13.21 1.52
N VAL A 82 4.48 -14.11 1.35
CA VAL A 82 3.66 -14.26 0.13
C VAL A 82 2.27 -13.71 0.38
#